data_AF-A0A922D277-F1
#
_entry.id   AF-A0A922D277-F1
#
_cell.length_a   1.000
_cell.length_b   1.000
_cell.length_c   1.000
_cell.angle_alpha   90.00
_cell.angle_beta   90.00
_cell.angle_gamma   90.00
#
_symmetry.space_group_name_H-M   'P 1'
#
loop_
_entity.id
_entity.type
_entity.pdbx_description
1 polymer ?
#
loop_
_entity_poly.entity_id
_entity_poly.type
_entity_poly.pdbx_seq_one_letter_code
_entity_poly.pdbx_strand_id
1 'polypeptide(L)'
;MSVEVNPLNMNGICVGCLSSDRKLKILSNEETKLFVQEFLDSFDMVKESVLLCWECVAIVQKTARFKKQVKYAKSYLMTCL
;
A
#
# COMPACT_ATOMS: atom_id res chain seq x y z
N MET A 1 -34.34 15.56 -1.90
CA MET A 1 -33.60 14.62 -1.04
C MET A 1 -32.36 14.20 -1.79
N SER A 2 -31.25 14.92 -1.58
CA SER A 2 -29.96 14.56 -2.17
C SER A 2 -29.27 13.66 -1.17
N VAL A 3 -29.22 12.36 -1.48
CA VAL A 3 -28.40 11.40 -0.75
C VAL A 3 -26.97 11.65 -1.23
N GLU A 4 -26.23 12.49 -0.50
CA GLU A 4 -24.79 12.59 -0.63
C GLU A 4 -24.15 11.52 0.24
N VAL A 5 -23.84 10.38 -0.37
CA VAL A 5 -22.90 9.42 0.20
C VAL A 5 -21.69 9.47 -0.72
N ASN A 6 -20.51 9.86 -0.20
CA ASN A 6 -19.16 9.40 -0.55
C ASN A 6 -18.07 10.39 -0.06
N PRO A 7 -16.84 9.93 0.26
CA PRO A 7 -16.50 8.66 0.92
C PRO A 7 -15.29 8.83 1.90
N LEU A 8 -14.48 7.81 2.18
CA LEU A 8 -13.46 7.69 3.25
C LEU A 8 -12.24 8.64 3.12
N ASN A 9 -12.47 9.94 3.01
CA ASN A 9 -11.44 10.96 3.11
C ASN A 9 -11.21 11.29 4.60
N MET A 10 -10.63 10.36 5.38
CA MET A 10 -10.29 10.65 6.77
C MET A 10 -9.12 11.65 6.84
N ASN A 11 -9.47 12.95 6.88
CA ASN A 11 -8.82 14.01 7.66
C ASN A 11 -7.29 14.13 7.61
N GLY A 12 -6.64 13.92 6.47
CA GLY A 12 -5.19 14.08 6.39
C GLY A 12 -4.42 13.08 7.28
N ILE A 13 -5.00 11.90 7.51
CA ILE A 13 -4.38 10.81 8.26
C ILE A 13 -3.76 9.79 7.28
N CYS A 14 -2.53 9.38 7.54
CA CYS A 14 -1.87 8.31 6.80
C CYS A 14 -2.56 6.97 7.09
N VAL A 15 -3.06 6.28 6.06
CA VAL A 15 -3.71 4.95 6.23
C VAL A 15 -2.75 3.89 6.79
N GLY A 16 -1.45 3.99 6.49
CA GLY A 16 -0.46 3.00 6.89
C GLY A 16 0.01 3.09 8.34
N CYS A 17 0.11 4.30 8.90
CA CYS A 17 0.64 4.52 10.26
C CYS A 17 -0.24 5.38 11.16
N LEU A 18 -1.40 5.84 10.66
CA LEU A 18 -2.36 6.69 11.36
C LEU A 18 -1.81 8.05 11.83
N SER A 19 -0.65 8.48 11.32
CA SER A 19 -0.10 9.81 11.58
C SER A 19 -0.93 10.88 10.88
N SER A 20 -1.28 11.95 11.59
CA SER A 20 -2.00 13.13 11.08
C SER A 20 -1.09 14.34 10.84
N ASP A 21 0.19 14.25 11.22
CA ASP A 21 1.18 15.32 11.18
C ASP A 21 2.18 15.17 10.00
N ARG A 22 1.89 14.26 9.07
CA ARG A 22 2.73 13.96 7.92
C ARG A 22 2.08 14.44 6.63
N LYS A 23 2.90 14.91 5.69
CA LYS A 23 2.45 15.17 4.32
C LYS A 23 2.08 13.86 3.65
N LEU A 24 0.87 13.81 3.11
CA LEU A 24 0.34 12.61 2.46
C LEU A 24 0.48 12.71 0.94
N LYS A 25 0.73 11.55 0.34
CA LYS A 25 0.74 11.32 -1.10
C LYS A 25 -0.40 10.37 -1.43
N ILE A 26 -1.13 10.69 -2.50
CA ILE A 26 -2.05 9.74 -3.13
C ILE A 26 -1.22 8.68 -3.86
N LEU A 27 -1.42 7.41 -3.51
CA LEU A 27 -0.78 6.31 -4.20
C LEU A 27 -1.29 6.16 -5.63
N SER A 28 -0.42 5.75 -6.55
CA SER A 28 -0.86 5.28 -7.86
C SER A 28 -1.68 3.98 -7.73
N ASN A 29 -2.38 3.56 -8.79
CA ASN A 29 -3.12 2.29 -8.78
C ASN A 29 -2.20 1.08 -8.50
N GLU A 30 -0.98 1.10 -9.03
CA GLU A 30 0.01 0.04 -8.80
C GLU A 30 0.52 0.05 -7.36
N GLU A 31 0.85 1.22 -6.82
CA GLU A 31 1.28 1.38 -5.42
C GLU A 31 0.16 0.98 -4.45
N THR A 32 -1.09 1.34 -4.76
CA THR A 32 -2.28 0.94 -4.02
C THR A 32 -2.42 -0.57 -4.00
N LYS A 33 -2.36 -1.22 -5.17
CA LYS A 33 -2.45 -2.67 -5.28
C LYS A 33 -1.35 -3.36 -4.47
N LEU A 34 -0.12 -2.87 -4.52
CA LEU A 34 0.99 -3.39 -3.71
C LEU A 34 0.71 -3.21 -2.22
N PHE A 35 0.32 -2.02 -1.77
CA PHE A 35 0.01 -1.78 -0.36
C PHE A 35 -1.07 -2.74 0.16
N VAL A 36 -2.17 -2.90 -0.59
CA VAL A 36 -3.28 -3.79 -0.20
C VAL A 36 -2.84 -5.25 -0.15
N GLN A 37 -2.15 -5.73 -1.20
CA GLN A 37 -1.68 -7.13 -1.26
C GLN A 37 -0.66 -7.48 -0.18
N GLU A 38 0.10 -6.49 0.28
CA GLU A 38 1.23 -6.71 1.18
C GLU A 38 0.87 -6.47 2.66
N PHE A 39 -0.10 -5.60 2.94
CA PHE A 39 -0.36 -5.11 4.30
C PHE A 39 -1.82 -5.18 4.74
N LEU A 40 -2.78 -5.47 3.85
CA LEU A 40 -4.21 -5.57 4.23
C LEU A 40 -4.76 -6.98 4.00
N ASP A 41 -5.63 -7.41 4.90
CA ASP A 41 -6.25 -8.75 4.86
C ASP A 41 -7.38 -8.87 3.82
N SER A 42 -7.92 -7.76 3.30
CA SER A 42 -8.96 -7.79 2.26
C SER A 42 -8.85 -6.67 1.23
N PHE A 43 -9.05 -7.02 -0.05
CA PHE A 43 -8.96 -6.12 -1.20
C PHE A 43 -10.25 -5.32 -1.43
N ASP A 44 -11.39 -5.86 -0.99
CA ASP A 44 -12.73 -5.30 -1.22
C ASP A 44 -12.95 -3.94 -0.53
N MET A 45 -12.04 -3.54 0.36
CA MET A 45 -12.06 -2.29 1.11
C MET A 45 -11.50 -1.09 0.34
N VAL A 46 -10.78 -1.29 -0.77
CA VAL A 46 -10.06 -0.20 -1.46
C VAL A 46 -10.67 0.08 -2.84
N LYS A 47 -11.83 0.73 -2.84
CA LYS A 47 -12.41 1.37 -4.04
C LYS A 47 -11.89 2.80 -4.26
N GLU A 48 -11.10 3.31 -3.32
CA GLU A 48 -10.68 4.71 -3.25
C GLU A 48 -9.17 4.89 -3.23
N SER A 49 -8.75 6.10 -3.56
CA SER A 49 -7.36 6.53 -3.52
C SER A 49 -6.77 6.38 -2.11
N VAL A 50 -5.74 5.54 -1.95
CA VAL A 50 -5.04 5.38 -0.67
C VAL A 50 -4.08 6.56 -0.45
N LEU A 51 -4.15 7.17 0.74
CA LEU A 51 -3.27 8.24 1.18
C LEU A 51 -2.23 7.70 2.18
N LEU A 52 -0.95 7.79 1.83
CA LEU A 52 0.16 7.40 2.71
C LEU A 52 1.15 8.57 2.91
N CYS A 53 1.80 8.60 4.07
CA CYS A 53 3.00 9.41 4.26
C CYS A 53 4.20 8.79 3.52
N TRP A 54 5.24 9.60 3.29
CA TRP A 54 6.42 9.16 2.54
C TRP A 54 7.16 7.98 3.22
N GLU A 55 7.13 7.89 4.55
CA GLU A 55 7.72 6.78 5.30
C GLU A 55 7.00 5.46 4.98
N CYS A 56 5.67 5.46 5.00
CA CYS A 56 4.87 4.28 4.66
C CYS A 56 5.06 3.89 3.19
N VAL A 57 5.11 4.86 2.26
CA VAL A 57 5.43 4.59 0.84
C VAL A 57 6.78 3.88 0.72
N ALA A 58 7.80 4.37 1.43
CA ALA A 58 9.13 3.75 1.41
C ALA A 58 9.11 2.32 1.97
N ILE A 59 8.32 2.03 3.00
CA ILE A 59 8.14 0.68 3.56
C ILE A 59 7.50 -0.26 2.53
N VAL A 60 6.45 0.19 1.83
CA VAL A 60 5.80 -0.59 0.77
C VAL A 60 6.80 -0.96 -0.32
N GLN A 61 7.56 0.01 -0.82
CA GLN A 61 8.55 -0.20 -1.87
C GLN A 61 9.69 -1.13 -1.42
N LYS A 62 10.20 -0.96 -0.19
CA LYS A 62 11.23 -1.83 0.38
C LYS A 62 10.74 -3.27 0.51
N THR A 63 9.50 -3.46 0.94
CA THR A 63 8.89 -4.79 1.11
C THR A 63 8.73 -5.50 -0.24
N ALA A 64 8.22 -4.80 -1.26
CA ALA A 64 8.11 -5.32 -2.61
C ALA A 64 9.49 -5.73 -3.18
N ARG A 65 10.52 -4.88 -3.00
CA ARG A 65 11.90 -5.19 -3.41
C ARG A 65 12.44 -6.42 -2.68
N PHE A 66 12.27 -6.48 -1.37
CA PHE A 66 12.72 -7.62 -0.56
C PHE A 66 12.08 -8.93 -1.03
N LYS A 67 10.76 -8.96 -1.24
CA LYS A 67 10.06 -10.14 -1.78
C LYS A 67 10.60 -10.55 -3.15
N LYS A 68 10.89 -9.60 -4.04
CA LYS A 68 11.50 -9.90 -5.35
C LYS A 68 12.87 -10.57 -5.19
N GLN A 69 13.70 -10.06 -4.29
CA GLN A 69 15.03 -10.64 -4.00
C GLN A 69 14.92 -12.05 -3.43
N VAL A 70 14.03 -12.28 -2.47
CA VAL A 70 13.80 -13.62 -1.89
C VAL A 70 13.29 -14.61 -2.94
N LYS A 71 12.33 -14.21 -3.78
CA LYS A 71 11.83 -15.05 -4.88
C LYS A 71 12.94 -15.42 -5.86
N TYR A 72 13.78 -14.46 -6.22
CA TYR A 72 14.93 -14.70 -7.09
C TYR A 72 15.93 -15.69 -6.48
N ALA A 73 16.32 -15.48 -5.22
CA ALA A 73 17.24 -16.37 -4.52
C ALA A 73 16.69 -17.80 -4.41
N LYS A 74 15.39 -17.95 -4.11
CA LYS A 74 14.70 -19.24 -4.10
C LYS A 74 14.74 -19.91 -5.49
N SER A 75 14.36 -19.16 -6.54
CA SER A 75 14.36 -19.70 -7.91
C SER A 75 15.75 -20.17 -8.31
N TYR A 76 16.78 -19.37 -8.02
CA TYR A 76 18.18 -19.71 -8.29
C TYR A 76 18.58 -21.02 -7.60
N LEU A 77 18.25 -21.17 -6.32
CA LEU A 77 18.55 -22.38 -5.56
C LEU A 77 17.81 -23.62 -6.09
N MET A 78 16.58 -23.47 -6.58
CA MET A 78 15.79 -24.58 -7.13
C MET A 78 16.20 -24.98 -8.56
N THR A 79 16.87 -24.11 -9.31
CA THR A 79 17.33 -24.40 -10.67
C THR A 79 18.76 -24.92 -10.73
N CYS A 80 19.54 -24.76 -9.66
CA CYS A 80 20.95 -25.15 -9.59
C CYS A 80 21.24 -26.36 -8.69
N LEU A 81 20.20 -26.95 -8.09
CA LEU A 81 20.22 -28.25 -7.41
C LEU A 81 19.48 -29.27 -8.29
#